data_AF-A0A349NA89-F1
#
_entry.id   AF-A0A349NA89-F1
#
_cell.length_a   1.000
_cell.length_b   1.000
_cell.length_c   1.000
_cell.angle_alpha   90.00
_cell.angle_beta   90.00
_cell.angle_gamma   90.00
#
_symmetry.space_group_name_H-M   'P 1'
#
loop_
_entity.id
_entity.type
_entity.pdbx_description
1 polymer ?
#
loop_
_entity_poly.entity_id
_entity_poly.type
_entity_poly.pdbx_seq_one_letter_code
_entity_poly.pdbx_strand_id
1 'polypeptide(L)'
;MIRTTHPPTSKEFVRQSHPNRPLAFSTMETRRISISVVAAFASLAIGPTLAAAGSLAWEQTKISVDADFGQKEVNAYYVFTNSSDRAITISKTSASCGCTLPSLEKDTYAPGESGKLLATFDIGNRVGKQHKEITVETQEYGESQSYVLTLDVNIPQLIELKRRALLWRVGEEPGTKDCEIVIHSSRPMTIDEVVIKKNQKEESMFIFEIEEIEPRH
;
A
#
# COMPACT_ATOMS: atom_id res chain seq x y z
N MET A 1 -13.45 -9.41 -17.47
CA MET A 1 -14.37 -10.46 -16.98
C MET A 1 -13.71 -11.80 -17.18
N ILE A 2 -13.76 -12.67 -16.18
CA ILE A 2 -13.31 -14.05 -16.31
C ILE A 2 -14.55 -14.94 -16.39
N ARG A 3 -14.69 -15.68 -17.49
CA ARG A 3 -15.71 -16.71 -17.66
C ARG A 3 -15.13 -18.07 -17.29
N THR A 4 -15.89 -18.87 -16.55
CA THR A 4 -15.47 -20.23 -16.17
C THR A 4 -16.53 -21.25 -16.51
N THR A 5 -16.14 -22.35 -17.14
CA THR A 5 -17.05 -23.45 -17.54
C THR A 5 -16.75 -24.75 -16.77
N HIS A 6 -17.79 -25.56 -16.58
CA HIS A 6 -17.69 -26.98 -16.21
C HIS A 6 -17.45 -27.78 -17.51
N PRO A 7 -16.66 -28.87 -17.54
CA PRO A 7 -16.18 -29.42 -18.80
C PRO A 7 -17.30 -30.19 -19.52
N PRO A 8 -17.31 -30.17 -20.86
CA PRO A 8 -18.05 -31.14 -21.66
C PRO A 8 -17.32 -32.49 -21.72
N THR A 9 -18.09 -33.57 -21.85
CA THR A 9 -17.63 -34.95 -22.04
C THR A 9 -17.13 -35.16 -23.48
N SER A 10 -16.05 -34.50 -23.90
CA SER A 10 -15.27 -34.89 -25.09
C SER A 10 -14.03 -34.01 -25.24
N LYS A 11 -12.93 -34.66 -25.63
CA LYS A 11 -11.65 -34.02 -25.90
C LYS A 11 -11.70 -33.34 -27.26
N GLU A 12 -11.49 -32.03 -27.30
CA GLU A 12 -10.90 -31.37 -28.46
C GLU A 12 -10.15 -30.12 -27.98
N PHE A 13 -8.82 -30.16 -28.17
CA PHE A 13 -7.89 -29.13 -27.73
C PHE A 13 -7.49 -28.32 -28.96
N VAL A 14 -8.11 -27.16 -29.17
CA VAL A 14 -7.74 -26.24 -30.24
C VAL A 14 -6.76 -25.21 -29.68
N ARG A 15 -5.46 -25.41 -29.98
CA ARG A 15 -4.44 -24.36 -29.87
C ARG A 15 -4.69 -23.34 -30.97
N GLN A 16 -5.07 -22.11 -30.64
CA GLN A 16 -4.92 -20.97 -31.55
C GLN A 16 -3.68 -20.17 -31.16
N SER A 17 -2.61 -20.35 -31.93
CA SER A 17 -1.45 -19.46 -31.98
C SER A 17 -1.78 -18.22 -32.81
N HIS A 18 -1.76 -17.03 -32.22
CA HIS A 18 -1.80 -15.77 -32.96
C HIS A 18 -0.44 -15.51 -33.64
N PRO A 19 -0.37 -15.21 -34.94
CA PRO A 19 0.87 -14.82 -35.60
C PRO A 19 1.22 -13.36 -35.33
N ASN A 20 2.52 -13.12 -35.17
CA ASN A 20 3.21 -11.84 -35.01
C ASN A 20 2.63 -10.71 -35.89
N ARG A 21 2.32 -9.57 -35.25
CA ARG A 21 2.11 -8.29 -35.92
C ARG A 21 3.35 -7.42 -35.68
N PRO A 22 4.07 -6.96 -36.72
CA PRO A 22 5.20 -6.06 -36.52
C PRO A 22 4.70 -4.68 -36.06
N LEU A 23 5.32 -4.17 -34.99
CA LEU A 23 5.11 -2.80 -34.51
C LEU A 23 5.75 -1.83 -35.50
N ALA A 24 4.94 -0.98 -36.10
CA ALA A 24 5.41 0.13 -36.91
C ALA A 24 6.08 1.18 -36.00
N PHE A 25 7.39 1.34 -36.14
CA PHE A 25 8.12 2.44 -35.52
C PHE A 25 7.77 3.75 -36.24
N SER A 26 6.99 4.60 -35.58
CA SER A 26 6.79 5.99 -35.99
C SER A 26 7.96 6.82 -35.47
N THR A 27 8.74 7.39 -36.39
CA THR A 27 9.78 8.37 -36.11
C THR A 27 9.14 9.66 -35.60
N MET A 28 9.34 9.97 -34.30
CA MET A 28 9.01 11.27 -33.74
C MET A 28 10.11 12.29 -34.08
N GLU A 29 9.74 13.32 -34.82
CA GLU A 29 10.56 14.50 -35.06
C GLU A 29 10.87 15.23 -33.75
N THR A 30 12.15 15.50 -33.51
CA THR A 30 12.64 16.21 -32.32
C THR A 30 12.44 17.71 -32.48
N ARG A 31 11.29 18.24 -32.05
CA ARG A 31 11.12 19.68 -31.87
C ARG A 31 11.81 20.14 -30.59
N ARG A 32 12.94 20.84 -30.76
CA ARG A 32 13.62 21.60 -29.70
C ARG A 32 12.71 22.72 -29.23
N ILE A 33 12.17 22.61 -28.01
CA ILE A 33 11.49 23.71 -27.33
C ILE A 33 12.44 24.20 -26.22
N SER A 34 12.99 25.39 -26.45
CA SER A 34 13.81 26.13 -25.51
C SER A 34 12.92 26.74 -24.44
N ILE A 35 12.85 26.14 -23.25
CA ILE A 35 12.12 26.70 -22.10
C ILE A 35 13.14 27.43 -21.22
N SER A 36 13.09 28.75 -21.24
CA SER A 36 13.83 29.61 -20.32
C SER A 36 13.34 29.38 -18.90
N VAL A 37 14.20 28.83 -18.05
CA VAL A 37 13.98 28.71 -16.61
C VAL A 37 14.09 30.10 -15.99
N VAL A 38 12.97 30.68 -15.58
CA VAL A 38 12.94 31.79 -14.62
C VAL A 38 12.42 31.23 -13.31
N ALA A 39 13.35 30.86 -12.44
CA ALA A 39 13.06 30.39 -11.09
C ALA A 39 12.78 31.61 -10.20
N ALA A 40 11.51 31.94 -10.01
CA ALA A 40 11.06 32.80 -8.92
C ALA A 40 10.63 31.90 -7.75
N PHE A 41 11.59 31.52 -6.90
CA PHE A 41 11.30 30.90 -5.61
C PHE A 41 10.76 31.96 -4.65
N ALA A 42 9.44 32.11 -4.62
CA ALA A 42 8.75 32.74 -3.50
C ALA A 42 8.74 31.73 -2.35
N SER A 43 9.73 31.79 -1.47
CA SER A 43 9.80 31.00 -0.25
C SER A 43 8.72 31.44 0.73
N LEU A 44 7.55 30.81 0.63
CA LEU A 44 6.56 30.80 1.69
C LEU A 44 7.10 29.87 2.78
N ALA A 45 7.77 30.45 3.78
CA ALA A 45 8.22 29.72 4.96
C ALA A 45 6.99 29.30 5.78
N ILE A 46 6.45 28.12 5.46
CA ILE A 46 5.60 27.37 6.38
C ILE A 46 6.57 26.75 7.38
N GLY A 47 6.93 27.51 8.43
CA GLY A 47 7.67 26.95 9.55
C GLY A 47 6.81 25.86 10.22
N PRO A 48 7.37 24.69 10.58
CA PRO A 48 6.62 23.70 11.32
C PRO A 48 6.23 24.31 12.67
N THR A 49 4.93 24.35 12.94
CA THR A 49 4.40 24.72 14.26
C THR A 49 4.79 23.61 15.22
N LEU A 50 5.88 23.80 15.99
CA LEU A 50 6.22 22.90 17.09
C LEU A 50 5.04 22.90 18.07
N ALA A 51 4.32 21.79 18.15
CA ALA A 51 3.31 21.57 19.17
C ALA A 51 4.04 21.30 20.50
N ALA A 52 4.33 22.36 21.26
CA ALA A 52 4.90 22.25 22.59
C ALA A 52 3.82 21.87 23.60
N ALA A 53 3.57 20.56 23.74
CA ALA A 53 2.80 20.00 24.84
C ALA A 53 3.56 18.77 25.37
N GLY A 54 4.37 18.98 26.41
CA GLY A 54 5.21 17.94 27.03
C GLY A 54 6.71 18.25 26.93
N SER A 55 7.52 17.44 27.60
CA SER A 55 8.96 17.56 27.66
C SER A 55 9.68 17.16 26.35
N LEU A 56 9.01 16.38 25.49
CA LEU A 56 9.41 16.16 24.10
C LEU A 56 8.65 17.08 23.15
N ALA A 57 9.38 17.94 22.44
CA ALA A 57 8.87 18.74 21.34
C ALA A 57 8.96 17.96 20.03
N TRP A 58 7.83 17.54 19.48
CA TRP A 58 7.74 16.82 18.22
C TRP A 58 7.63 17.80 17.04
N GLU A 59 8.36 17.54 15.95
CA GLU A 59 8.20 18.32 14.71
C GLU A 59 6.80 18.09 14.12
N GLN A 60 6.32 16.86 14.21
CA GLN A 60 4.97 16.46 13.83
C GLN A 60 4.57 15.22 14.61
N THR A 61 3.30 15.14 15.00
CA THR A 61 2.72 13.96 15.64
C THR A 61 1.86 13.15 14.69
N LYS A 62 1.64 13.63 13.46
CA LYS A 62 0.85 12.95 12.44
C LYS A 62 1.59 12.89 11.11
N ILE A 63 1.65 11.70 10.52
CA ILE A 63 2.21 11.43 9.20
C ILE A 63 1.15 10.75 8.34
N SER A 64 1.04 11.16 7.07
CA SER A 64 0.20 10.52 6.07
C SER A 64 1.05 10.06 4.89
N VAL A 65 0.89 8.80 4.48
CA VAL A 65 1.66 8.17 3.38
C VAL A 65 0.71 7.47 2.42
N ASP A 66 0.88 7.68 1.13
CA ASP A 66 0.31 6.82 0.08
C ASP A 66 1.30 5.71 -0.23
N ALA A 67 0.88 4.45 -0.09
CA ALA A 67 1.71 3.30 -0.42
C ALA A 67 1.66 3.01 -1.92
N ASP A 68 2.77 2.53 -2.46
CA ASP A 68 2.84 2.01 -3.83
C ASP A 68 2.21 0.61 -3.94
N PHE A 69 1.83 0.24 -5.16
CA PHE A 69 1.34 -1.10 -5.45
C PHE A 69 2.39 -2.17 -5.12
N GLY A 70 2.01 -3.16 -4.32
CA GLY A 70 2.90 -4.24 -3.90
C GLY A 70 3.98 -3.82 -2.89
N GLN A 71 3.94 -2.59 -2.38
CA GLN A 71 4.79 -2.17 -1.29
C GLN A 71 4.55 -3.05 -0.06
N LYS A 72 5.62 -3.55 0.54
CA LYS A 72 5.55 -4.48 1.68
C LYS A 72 5.48 -3.75 3.02
N GLU A 73 6.13 -2.61 3.11
CA GLU A 73 6.25 -1.85 4.35
C GLU A 73 6.26 -0.35 4.10
N VAL A 74 5.80 0.41 5.08
CA VAL A 74 5.90 1.87 5.13
C VAL A 74 6.72 2.26 6.36
N ASN A 75 7.76 3.08 6.13
CA ASN A 75 8.61 3.61 7.19
C ASN A 75 8.29 5.09 7.40
N ALA A 76 8.03 5.48 8.65
CA ALA A 76 7.73 6.86 9.04
C ALA A 76 8.64 7.29 10.19
N TYR A 77 9.28 8.45 10.05
CA TYR A 77 10.16 9.01 11.08
C TYR A 77 9.48 10.17 11.79
N TYR A 78 9.36 10.07 13.11
CA TYR A 78 8.91 11.15 13.97
C TYR A 78 10.12 11.76 14.67
N VAL A 79 10.47 12.98 14.26
CA VAL A 79 11.58 13.72 14.84
C VAL A 79 11.08 14.48 16.06
N PHE A 80 11.87 14.43 17.14
CA PHE A 80 11.59 15.15 18.37
C PHE A 80 12.85 15.78 18.93
N THR A 81 12.68 16.76 19.80
CA THR A 81 13.75 17.36 20.60
C THR A 81 13.34 17.35 22.06
N ASN A 82 14.27 17.00 22.95
CA ASN A 82 14.08 17.21 24.37
C ASN A 82 14.08 18.73 24.65
N SER A 83 12.91 19.27 24.98
CA SER A 83 12.70 20.68 25.29
C SER A 83 12.74 20.98 26.79
N SER A 84 12.99 19.99 27.66
CA SER A 84 13.17 20.22 29.09
C SER A 84 14.60 20.64 29.42
N ASP A 85 14.82 21.09 30.66
CA ASP A 85 16.13 21.48 31.19
C ASP A 85 16.94 20.27 31.68
N ARG A 86 16.41 19.05 31.55
CA ARG A 86 16.97 17.81 32.11
C ARG A 86 16.94 16.67 31.10
N ALA A 87 17.62 15.57 31.39
CA ALA A 87 17.61 14.39 30.52
C ALA A 87 16.25 13.67 30.62
N ILE A 88 15.69 13.26 29.49
CA ILE A 88 14.43 12.51 29.40
C ILE A 88 14.75 11.09 28.93
N THR A 89 14.12 10.11 29.57
CA THR A 89 14.13 8.72 29.11
C THR A 89 12.79 8.34 28.54
N ILE A 90 12.76 7.88 27.29
CA ILE A 90 11.62 7.20 26.70
C ILE A 90 11.58 5.79 27.28
N SER A 91 10.66 5.54 28.21
CA SER A 91 10.58 4.27 28.93
C SER A 91 9.85 3.19 28.14
N LYS A 92 8.98 3.58 27.19
CA LYS A 92 8.20 2.63 26.41
C LYS A 92 7.73 3.24 25.11
N THR A 93 7.74 2.41 24.06
CA THR A 93 7.05 2.68 22.80
C THR A 93 6.16 1.48 22.48
N SER A 94 4.93 1.74 22.04
CA SER A 94 4.00 0.67 21.68
C SER A 94 3.06 1.12 20.58
N ALA A 95 2.71 0.21 19.68
CA ALA A 95 1.71 0.46 18.66
C ALA A 95 0.37 -0.21 18.99
N SER A 96 -0.72 0.31 18.42
CA SER A 96 -2.07 -0.26 18.59
C SER A 96 -2.29 -1.62 17.93
N CYS A 97 -1.44 -2.02 16.97
CA CYS A 97 -1.42 -3.36 16.35
C CYS A 97 0.00 -3.91 16.28
N GLY A 98 0.14 -5.25 16.28
CA GLY A 98 1.42 -5.91 15.97
C GLY A 98 1.92 -5.73 14.54
N CYS A 99 1.17 -5.00 13.70
CA CYS A 99 1.55 -4.65 12.34
C CYS A 99 2.39 -3.38 12.24
N THR A 100 2.62 -2.67 13.34
CA THR A 100 3.47 -1.48 13.39
C THR A 100 4.51 -1.65 14.49
N LEU A 101 5.78 -1.49 14.13
CA LEU A 101 6.90 -1.64 15.04
C LEU A 101 7.58 -0.27 15.24
N PRO A 102 7.45 0.34 16.44
CA PRO A 102 8.25 1.50 16.79
C PRO A 102 9.68 1.10 17.18
N SER A 103 10.67 1.91 16.79
CA SER A 103 12.08 1.71 17.08
C SER A 103 12.78 3.06 17.32
N LEU A 104 13.69 3.08 18.29
CA LEU A 104 14.54 4.21 18.66
C LEU A 104 16.01 3.77 18.59
N GLU A 105 16.90 4.72 18.33
CA GLU A 105 18.36 4.48 18.37
C GLU A 105 18.87 4.35 19.81
N LYS A 106 18.27 5.12 20.72
CA LYS A 106 18.53 5.12 22.16
C LYS A 106 17.32 5.62 22.91
N ASP A 107 17.32 5.44 24.23
CA ASP A 107 16.16 5.73 25.07
C ASP A 107 16.31 7.03 25.88
N THR A 108 17.54 7.51 26.14
CA THR A 108 17.79 8.72 26.94
C THR A 108 18.38 9.85 26.11
N TYR A 109 17.78 11.04 26.24
CA TYR A 109 18.12 12.25 25.49
C TYR A 109 18.42 13.41 26.42
N ALA A 110 19.57 14.07 26.23
CA ALA A 110 20.00 15.22 27.01
C ALA A 110 19.13 16.47 26.69
N PRO A 111 19.17 17.52 27.53
CA PRO A 111 18.48 18.79 27.23
C PRO A 111 18.88 19.33 25.86
N GLY A 112 17.90 19.67 25.03
CA GLY A 112 18.10 20.17 23.67
C GLY A 112 18.55 19.11 22.65
N GLU A 113 18.72 17.85 23.06
CA GLU A 113 19.09 16.77 22.14
C GLU A 113 17.88 16.31 21.31
N SER A 114 18.10 16.17 20.00
CA SER A 114 17.11 15.65 19.09
C SER A 114 17.24 14.13 18.90
N GLY A 115 16.09 13.49 18.68
CA GLY A 115 15.98 12.07 18.38
C GLY A 115 14.97 11.81 17.28
N LYS A 116 14.91 10.56 16.83
CA LYS A 116 13.92 10.10 15.86
C LYS A 116 13.34 8.76 16.27
N LEU A 117 12.02 8.65 16.21
CA LEU A 117 11.30 7.39 16.34
C LEU A 117 10.94 6.89 14.94
N LEU A 118 11.39 5.69 14.59
CA LEU A 118 10.99 4.99 13.37
C LEU A 118 9.76 4.14 13.66
N ALA A 119 8.66 4.39 12.96
CA ALA A 119 7.54 3.47 12.88
C ALA A 119 7.59 2.70 11.56
N THR A 120 7.81 1.38 11.63
CA THR A 120 7.76 0.47 10.49
C THR A 120 6.41 -0.24 10.48
N PHE A 121 5.59 0.04 9.47
CA PHE A 121 4.29 -0.58 9.28
C PHE A 121 4.35 -1.66 8.20
N ASP A 122 4.07 -2.92 8.57
CA ASP A 122 3.92 -4.04 7.65
C ASP A 122 2.52 -4.02 7.01
N ILE A 123 2.49 -3.80 5.69
CA ILE A 123 1.26 -3.74 4.90
C ILE A 123 0.55 -5.11 4.90
N GLY A 124 1.30 -6.21 4.74
CA GLY A 124 0.74 -7.55 4.56
C GLY A 124 -0.32 -7.61 3.45
N ASN A 125 -1.52 -8.10 3.78
CA ASN A 125 -2.65 -8.22 2.84
C ASN A 125 -3.66 -7.05 2.95
N ARG A 126 -3.27 -5.94 3.58
CA ARG A 126 -4.18 -4.80 3.83
C ARG A 126 -4.33 -3.95 2.58
N VAL A 127 -5.50 -3.36 2.44
CA VAL A 127 -5.84 -2.36 1.41
C VAL A 127 -6.66 -1.24 2.04
N GLY A 128 -6.83 -0.13 1.32
CA GLY A 128 -7.56 1.05 1.78
C GLY A 128 -6.82 1.84 2.85
N LYS A 129 -7.57 2.71 3.54
CA LYS A 129 -7.04 3.59 4.58
C LYS A 129 -6.75 2.82 5.86
N GLN A 130 -5.54 2.99 6.37
CA GLN A 130 -5.05 2.41 7.61
C GLN A 130 -4.68 3.52 8.57
N HIS A 131 -5.39 3.61 9.68
CA HIS A 131 -5.01 4.48 10.79
C HIS A 131 -4.21 3.66 11.80
N LYS A 132 -3.08 4.19 12.27
CA LYS A 132 -2.18 3.55 13.22
C LYS A 132 -1.77 4.55 14.27
N GLU A 133 -1.81 4.13 15.53
CA GLU A 133 -1.40 4.95 16.66
C GLU A 133 -0.17 4.33 17.31
N ILE A 134 0.82 5.15 17.60
CA ILE A 134 2.02 4.82 18.34
C ILE A 134 1.99 5.64 19.63
N THR A 135 2.01 4.96 20.76
CA THR A 135 2.13 5.57 22.08
C THR A 135 3.60 5.60 22.49
N VAL A 136 4.06 6.77 22.93
CA VAL A 136 5.39 6.98 23.50
C VAL A 136 5.21 7.41 24.94
N GLU A 137 5.82 6.69 25.88
CA GLU A 137 5.82 7.05 27.29
C GLU A 137 7.23 7.48 27.70
N THR A 138 7.33 8.62 28.38
CA THR A 138 8.58 9.12 28.95
C THR A 138 8.52 9.12 30.47
N GLN A 139 9.65 8.87 31.11
CA GLN A 139 9.82 9.05 32.55
C GLN A 139 10.73 10.25 32.83
N GLU A 140 10.24 11.17 33.66
CA GLU A 140 10.94 12.37 34.11
C GLU A 140 10.61 12.58 35.61
N TYR A 141 11.60 12.45 36.49
CA TYR A 141 11.45 12.59 37.96
C TYR A 141 10.34 11.75 38.62
N GLY A 142 10.06 10.57 38.08
CA GLY A 142 9.00 9.71 38.60
C GLY A 142 7.60 10.09 38.12
N GLU A 143 7.49 11.12 37.27
CA GLU A 143 6.29 11.41 36.50
C GLU A 143 6.39 10.75 35.12
N SER A 144 5.27 10.21 34.66
CA SER A 144 5.15 9.66 33.31
C SER A 144 4.36 10.63 32.44
N GLN A 145 4.91 10.97 31.27
CA GLN A 145 4.17 11.67 30.21
C GLN A 145 3.92 10.72 29.05
N SER A 146 2.78 10.86 28.39
CA SER A 146 2.37 10.02 27.27
C SER A 146 2.06 10.87 26.05
N TYR A 147 2.60 10.45 24.90
CA TYR A 147 2.41 11.07 23.60
C TYR A 147 1.75 10.06 22.66
N VAL A 148 0.85 10.53 21.81
CA VAL A 148 0.22 9.72 20.77
C VAL A 148 0.67 10.28 19.42
N LEU A 149 1.26 9.41 18.61
CA LEU A 149 1.68 9.67 17.24
C LEU A 149 0.77 8.89 16.29
N THR A 150 0.40 9.50 15.16
CA THR A 150 -0.53 8.96 14.19
C THR A 150 0.14 8.73 12.85
N LEU A 151 0.08 7.49 12.37
CA LEU A 151 0.43 7.13 10.99
C LEU A 151 -0.84 6.76 10.22
N ASP A 152 -1.19 7.58 9.23
CA ASP A 152 -2.22 7.30 8.25
C ASP A 152 -1.57 6.75 6.97
N VAL A 153 -1.92 5.53 6.57
CA VAL A 153 -1.43 4.92 5.32
C VAL A 153 -2.61 4.65 4.39
N ASN A 154 -2.54 5.15 3.16
CA ASN A 154 -3.50 4.82 2.11
C ASN A 154 -2.89 3.75 1.21
N ILE A 155 -3.45 2.54 1.25
CA ILE A 155 -2.93 1.40 0.48
C ILE A 155 -3.86 1.17 -0.71
N PRO A 156 -3.36 1.28 -1.96
CA PRO A 156 -4.22 1.19 -3.12
C PRO A 156 -4.70 -0.25 -3.34
N GLN A 157 -5.99 -0.42 -3.59
CA GLN A 157 -6.58 -1.71 -3.93
C GLN A 157 -6.42 -1.95 -5.42
N LEU A 158 -5.36 -2.63 -5.86
CA LEU A 158 -5.07 -2.82 -7.28
C LEU A 158 -6.15 -3.62 -8.02
N ILE A 159 -6.67 -4.67 -7.39
CA ILE A 159 -7.62 -5.61 -8.00
C ILE A 159 -8.83 -5.77 -7.07
N GLU A 160 -10.02 -5.62 -7.63
CA GLU A 160 -11.29 -5.88 -6.97
C GLU A 160 -12.05 -6.98 -7.72
N LEU A 161 -12.38 -8.06 -7.00
CA LEU A 161 -13.24 -9.12 -7.51
C LEU A 161 -14.67 -8.84 -7.06
N LYS A 162 -15.55 -8.39 -7.96
CA LYS A 162 -16.97 -8.15 -7.59
C LYS A 162 -17.68 -9.42 -7.14
N ARG A 163 -17.21 -10.60 -7.59
CA ARG A 163 -17.74 -11.91 -7.18
C ARG A 163 -16.60 -12.82 -6.74
N ARG A 164 -16.30 -12.81 -5.44
CA ARG A 164 -15.19 -13.57 -4.85
C ARG A 164 -15.41 -15.09 -4.83
N ALA A 165 -16.65 -15.55 -5.01
CA ALA A 165 -16.98 -16.97 -5.07
C ALA A 165 -18.00 -17.23 -6.19
N LEU A 166 -17.71 -18.22 -7.02
CA LEU A 166 -18.64 -18.79 -7.98
C LEU A 166 -18.98 -20.20 -7.48
N LEU A 167 -20.26 -20.46 -7.25
CA LEU A 167 -20.73 -21.74 -6.69
C LEU A 167 -21.66 -22.41 -7.68
N TRP A 168 -21.41 -23.68 -8.00
CA TRP A 168 -22.33 -24.56 -8.71
C TRP A 168 -22.95 -25.54 -7.73
N ARG A 169 -24.26 -25.72 -7.80
CA ARG A 169 -24.95 -26.69 -6.94
C ARG A 169 -24.76 -28.10 -7.50
N VAL A 170 -24.75 -29.08 -6.60
CA VAL A 170 -24.75 -30.49 -6.99
C VAL A 170 -26.06 -30.79 -7.74
N GLY A 171 -25.94 -31.30 -8.96
CA GLY A 171 -27.08 -31.57 -9.85
C GLY A 171 -27.56 -30.37 -10.66
N GLU A 172 -26.91 -29.20 -10.56
CA GLU A 172 -27.13 -28.08 -11.49
C GLU A 172 -26.57 -28.44 -12.87
N GLU A 173 -27.26 -28.03 -13.94
CA GLU A 173 -26.72 -28.19 -15.28
C GLU A 173 -25.37 -27.45 -15.42
N PRO A 174 -24.38 -28.05 -16.09
CA PRO A 174 -23.12 -27.40 -16.41
C PRO A 174 -23.37 -26.05 -17.11
N GLY A 175 -22.98 -24.94 -16.48
CA GLY A 175 -23.20 -23.61 -17.02
C GLY A 175 -22.05 -22.66 -16.70
N THR A 176 -21.84 -21.67 -17.56
CA THR A 176 -20.82 -20.63 -17.35
C THR A 176 -21.21 -19.72 -16.21
N LYS A 177 -20.26 -19.37 -15.35
CA LYS A 177 -20.41 -18.28 -14.38
C LYS A 177 -19.30 -17.26 -14.58
N ASP A 178 -19.67 -15.99 -14.42
CA ASP A 178 -18.78 -14.86 -14.69
C ASP A 178 -18.31 -14.23 -13.38
N CYS A 179 -17.02 -13.93 -13.32
CA CYS A 179 -16.42 -13.07 -12.32
C CYS A 179 -15.95 -11.77 -12.97
N GLU A 180 -16.35 -10.64 -12.39
CA GLU A 180 -15.85 -9.34 -12.81
C GLU A 180 -14.64 -8.95 -11.96
N ILE A 181 -13.56 -8.61 -12.65
CA ILE A 181 -12.33 -8.08 -12.08
C ILE A 181 -12.26 -6.61 -12.47
N VAL A 182 -12.22 -5.75 -11.47
CA VAL A 182 -11.94 -4.33 -11.65
C VAL A 182 -10.48 -4.10 -11.31
N ILE A 183 -9.77 -3.47 -12.23
CA ILE A 183 -8.38 -3.12 -12.06
C ILE A 183 -8.31 -1.61 -11.79
N HIS A 184 -7.92 -1.23 -10.58
CA HIS A 184 -7.77 0.16 -10.18
C HIS A 184 -6.32 0.59 -10.38
N SER A 185 -5.92 0.79 -11.63
CA SER A 185 -4.58 1.26 -12.01
C SER A 185 -4.69 2.41 -13.02
N SER A 186 -3.85 3.44 -12.84
CA SER A 186 -3.68 4.51 -13.84
C SER A 186 -2.77 4.11 -15.00
N ARG A 187 -2.05 2.99 -14.86
CA ARG A 187 -1.19 2.40 -15.89
C ARG A 187 -1.88 1.18 -16.51
N PRO A 188 -1.69 0.94 -17.83
CA PRO A 188 -2.23 -0.25 -18.46
C PRO A 188 -1.65 -1.50 -17.77
N MET A 189 -2.52 -2.47 -17.49
CA MET A 189 -2.15 -3.75 -16.88
C MET A 189 -2.78 -4.90 -17.65
N THR A 190 -2.07 -6.02 -17.71
CA THR A 190 -2.56 -7.27 -18.30
C THR A 190 -2.74 -8.32 -17.22
N ILE A 191 -3.69 -9.22 -17.44
CA ILE A 191 -3.79 -10.46 -16.68
C ILE A 191 -3.06 -11.52 -17.50
N ASP A 192 -1.87 -11.91 -17.05
CA ASP A 192 -1.02 -12.84 -17.81
C ASP A 192 -1.52 -14.28 -17.69
N GLU A 193 -2.00 -14.69 -16.52
CA GLU A 193 -2.44 -16.06 -16.24
C GLU A 193 -3.50 -16.11 -15.13
N VAL A 194 -4.40 -17.11 -15.21
CA VAL A 194 -5.30 -17.49 -14.13
C VAL A 194 -4.88 -18.86 -13.60
N VAL A 195 -4.34 -18.89 -12.38
CA VAL A 195 -3.81 -20.13 -11.77
C VAL A 195 -4.79 -20.69 -10.74
N ILE A 196 -5.00 -22.00 -10.78
CA ILE A 196 -5.83 -22.73 -9.82
C ILE A 196 -4.93 -23.29 -8.73
N LYS A 197 -5.00 -22.73 -7.52
CA LYS A 197 -4.34 -23.31 -6.34
C LYS A 197 -5.25 -24.36 -5.70
N LYS A 198 -4.95 -25.65 -5.90
CA LYS A 198 -5.65 -26.78 -5.27
C LYS A 198 -4.98 -27.27 -3.99
N ASN A 199 -5.76 -27.90 -3.11
CA ASN A 199 -5.30 -28.62 -1.92
C ASN A 199 -5.09 -30.15 -2.14
N GLN A 200 -5.34 -30.68 -3.34
CA GLN A 200 -5.19 -32.11 -3.70
C GLN A 200 -4.62 -32.31 -5.11
N LYS A 201 -4.02 -33.48 -5.35
CA LYS A 201 -3.17 -33.85 -6.51
C LYS A 201 -3.86 -34.02 -7.88
N GLU A 202 -5.17 -33.85 -7.99
CA GLU A 202 -5.89 -34.08 -9.25
C GLU A 202 -5.92 -32.82 -10.12
N GLU A 203 -5.84 -32.98 -11.45
CA GLU A 203 -5.92 -31.89 -12.42
C GLU A 203 -7.30 -31.19 -12.36
N SER A 204 -7.31 -29.87 -12.58
CA SER A 204 -8.56 -29.10 -12.60
C SER A 204 -9.25 -29.24 -13.93
N MET A 205 -10.57 -29.39 -13.92
CA MET A 205 -11.37 -29.44 -15.14
C MET A 205 -12.06 -28.10 -15.47
N PHE A 206 -11.72 -27.03 -14.76
CA PHE A 206 -12.23 -25.70 -15.04
C PHE A 206 -11.43 -25.06 -16.17
N ILE A 207 -12.15 -24.51 -17.16
CA ILE A 207 -11.58 -23.70 -18.24
C ILE A 207 -11.86 -22.24 -17.92
N PHE A 208 -10.88 -21.36 -18.13
CA PHE A 208 -10.97 -19.93 -17.88
C PHE A 208 -10.78 -19.17 -19.19
N GLU A 209 -11.69 -18.26 -19.48
CA GLU A 209 -11.57 -17.30 -20.58
C GLU A 209 -11.52 -15.88 -20.00
N ILE A 210 -10.53 -15.09 -20.44
CA ILE A 210 -10.39 -13.69 -20.03
C ILE A 210 -10.92 -12.83 -21.16
N GLU A 211 -11.97 -12.06 -20.88
CA GLU A 211 -12.55 -11.07 -21.79
C GLU A 211 -12.33 -9.68 -21.20
N GLU A 212 -11.63 -8.79 -21.93
CA GLU A 212 -11.57 -7.38 -21.59
C GLU A 212 -12.91 -6.72 -21.90
N ILE A 213 -13.49 -6.04 -20.92
CA ILE A 213 -14.79 -5.38 -21.08
C ILE A 213 -14.56 -3.89 -20.85
N GLU A 214 -14.88 -3.08 -21.85
CA GLU A 214 -14.89 -1.63 -21.69
C GLU A 214 -15.97 -1.24 -20.66
N PRO A 215 -15.66 -0.31 -19.73
CA PRO A 215 -16.65 0.15 -18.77
C PRO A 215 -17.86 0.73 -19.50
N ARG A 216 -19.06 0.19 -19.23
CA ARG A 216 -20.30 0.80 -19.69
C ARG A 216 -20.48 2.11 -18.91
N HIS A 217 -20.32 3.24 -19.60
CA HIS A 217 -20.59 4.58 -19.08
C HIS A 217 -22.08 4.83 -18.91
#